data_AF-A0A932FAQ1-F1
#
_entry.id   AF-A0A932FAQ1-F1
#
_cell.length_a   1.000
_cell.length_b   1.000
_cell.length_c   1.000
_cell.angle_alpha   90.00
_cell.angle_beta   90.00
_cell.angle_gamma   90.00
#
_symmetry.space_group_name_H-M   'P 1'
#
loop_
_entity.id
_entity.type
_entity.pdbx_description
1 polymer ?
#
loop_
_entity_poly.entity_id
_entity_poly.type
_entity_poly.pdbx_seq_one_letter_code
_entity_poly.pdbx_strand_id
1 'polypeptide(L)'
;MVASKRLLHKAPKAPARARVATTLRLDPALLSGLELLQQIQKKPLNRLINEAVRSYVARRSAEVEGGLQDILDRVRAYRRTDPDFERMWAEFVDAEARYGADDPVEGSTQKSAGPAQTLVRNLLRGRLS
;
A
#
# COMPACT_ATOMS: atom_id res chain seq x y z
N MET A 1 62.57 20.83 5.26
CA MET A 1 61.50 20.21 6.09
C MET A 1 60.40 21.23 6.29
N VAL A 2 59.28 21.13 5.56
CA VAL A 2 58.12 22.03 5.72
C VAL A 2 57.01 21.21 6.38
N ALA A 3 56.65 21.58 7.62
CA ALA A 3 55.61 20.90 8.38
C ALA A 3 54.23 21.33 7.85
N SER A 4 53.56 20.44 7.12
CA SER A 4 52.16 20.61 6.73
C SER A 4 51.25 20.39 7.95
N LYS A 5 50.77 21.50 8.51
CA LYS A 5 49.76 21.52 9.56
C LYS A 5 48.43 21.02 8.97
N ARG A 6 48.07 19.76 9.21
CA ARG A 6 46.73 19.22 8.86
C ARG A 6 45.68 19.99 9.65
N LEU A 7 44.92 20.82 8.95
CA LEU A 7 43.68 21.39 9.47
C LEU A 7 42.65 20.26 9.57
N LEU A 8 42.44 19.77 10.79
CA LEU A 8 41.30 18.92 11.14
C LEU A 8 40.02 19.72 10.87
N HIS A 9 39.41 19.50 9.71
CA HIS A 9 38.09 20.02 9.43
C HIS A 9 37.10 19.26 10.31
N LYS A 10 36.61 19.93 11.35
CA LYS A 10 35.53 19.42 12.21
C LYS A 10 34.30 19.25 11.33
N ALA A 11 33.88 18.00 11.12
CA ALA A 11 32.67 17.69 10.37
C ALA A 11 31.47 18.45 10.97
N PRO A 12 30.57 19.02 10.15
CA PRO A 12 29.42 19.73 10.65
C PRO A 12 28.53 18.79 11.47
N LYS A 13 28.27 19.17 12.72
CA LYS A 13 27.32 18.46 13.59
C LYS A 13 25.93 18.59 12.96
N ALA A 14 25.36 17.48 12.49
CA ALA A 14 24.02 17.46 11.93
C ALA A 14 23.04 18.16 12.90
N PRO A 15 22.11 19.00 12.40
CA PRO A 15 21.19 19.73 13.26
C PRO A 15 20.36 18.72 14.05
N ALA A 16 20.41 18.81 15.38
CA ALA A 16 19.55 18.03 16.24
C ALA A 16 18.10 18.40 15.89
N ARG A 17 17.32 17.46 15.34
CA ARG A 17 15.90 17.67 15.06
C ARG A 17 15.23 18.15 16.36
N ALA A 18 14.58 19.32 16.30
CA ALA A 18 13.89 19.89 17.44
C ALA A 18 12.79 18.93 17.90
N ARG A 19 12.68 18.74 19.23
CA ARG A 19 11.56 17.99 19.80
C ARG A 19 10.29 18.82 19.63
N VAL A 20 9.24 18.21 19.12
CA VAL A 20 7.92 18.84 18.97
C VAL A 20 7.12 18.56 20.24
N ALA A 21 6.57 19.60 20.84
CA ALA A 21 5.62 19.46 21.94
C ALA A 21 4.29 18.95 21.38
N THR A 22 3.75 17.87 21.94
CA THR A 22 2.52 17.25 21.46
C THR A 22 1.70 16.80 22.66
N THR A 23 0.40 17.11 22.64
CA THR A 23 -0.54 16.69 23.67
C THR A 23 -1.33 15.50 23.15
N LEU A 24 -1.29 14.38 23.88
CA LEU A 24 -2.04 13.16 23.57
C LEU A 24 -3.01 12.87 24.71
N ARG A 25 -4.23 12.47 24.36
CA ARG A 25 -5.20 11.96 25.33
C ARG A 25 -5.02 10.45 25.44
N LEU A 26 -4.70 9.97 26.63
CA LEU A 26 -4.52 8.56 26.90
C LEU A 26 -5.74 8.02 27.64
N ASP A 27 -6.01 6.73 27.43
CA ASP A 27 -6.97 6.00 28.25
C ASP A 27 -6.52 6.02 29.73
N PRO A 28 -7.43 6.25 30.69
CA PRO A 28 -7.06 6.30 32.11
C PRO A 28 -6.35 5.05 32.61
N ALA A 29 -6.74 3.86 32.15
CA ALA A 29 -6.10 2.61 32.56
C ALA A 29 -4.65 2.52 32.05
N LEU A 30 -4.37 3.02 30.85
CA LEU A 30 -3.01 3.12 30.31
C LEU A 30 -2.18 4.11 31.12
N LEU A 31 -2.76 5.25 31.52
CA LEU A 31 -2.07 6.22 32.36
C LEU A 31 -1.67 5.61 33.70
N SER A 32 -2.59 4.94 34.40
CA SER A 32 -2.30 4.26 35.68
C SER A 32 -1.20 3.21 35.53
N GLY A 33 -1.22 2.42 34.45
CA GLY A 33 -0.15 1.47 34.16
C GLY A 33 1.21 2.14 33.94
N LEU A 34 1.24 3.26 33.22
CA LEU A 34 2.47 4.02 33.00
C LEU A 34 3.00 4.70 34.27
N GLU A 35 2.11 5.18 35.15
CA GLU A 35 2.47 5.75 36.45
C GLU A 35 3.13 4.69 37.36
N LEU A 36 2.59 3.48 37.40
CA LEU A 36 3.21 2.34 38.09
C LEU A 36 4.62 2.08 37.54
N LEU A 37 4.77 2.03 36.22
CA LEU A 37 6.08 1.82 35.59
C LEU A 37 7.05 2.97 35.87
N GLN A 38 6.57 4.21 35.91
CA GLN A 38 7.37 5.37 36.30
C GLN A 38 7.89 5.22 37.74
N GLN A 39 7.05 4.78 38.67
CA GLN A 39 7.44 4.57 40.07
C GLN A 39 8.49 3.46 40.23
N ILE A 40 8.37 2.38 39.47
CA ILE A 40 9.30 1.23 39.51
C ILE A 40 10.61 1.56 38.81
N GLN A 41 10.56 2.07 37.57
CA GLN A 41 11.74 2.29 36.74
C GLN A 41 12.42 3.64 36.97
N LYS A 42 11.80 4.53 37.77
CA LYS A 42 12.28 5.90 38.04
C LYS A 42 12.53 6.72 36.77
N LYS A 43 11.77 6.46 35.70
CA LYS A 43 11.82 7.20 34.43
C LYS A 43 10.66 8.19 34.32
N PRO A 44 10.86 9.39 33.75
CA PRO A 44 9.77 10.30 33.47
C PRO A 44 8.72 9.68 32.54
N LEU A 45 7.44 9.97 32.77
CA LEU A 45 6.33 9.48 31.96
C LEU A 45 6.52 9.71 30.45
N ASN A 46 6.92 10.93 30.07
CA ASN A 46 7.20 11.28 28.67
C ASN A 46 8.30 10.42 28.04
N ARG A 47 9.28 9.96 28.83
CA ARG A 47 10.32 9.07 28.32
C ARG A 47 9.77 7.68 28.05
N LEU A 48 8.95 7.15 28.96
CA LEU A 48 8.28 5.86 28.78
C LEU A 48 7.36 5.86 27.56
N ILE A 49 6.56 6.92 27.38
CA ILE A 49 5.68 7.07 26.22
C ILE A 49 6.51 7.10 24.92
N ASN A 50 7.57 7.91 24.87
CA ASN A 50 8.42 7.98 23.67
C ASN A 50 9.14 6.67 23.37
N GLU A 51 9.60 5.94 24.38
CA GLU A 51 10.24 4.62 24.23
C GLU A 51 9.21 3.58 23.68
N ALA A 52 8.00 3.57 24.23
CA ALA A 52 6.92 2.70 23.78
C ALA A 52 6.50 3.00 22.33
N VAL A 53 6.22 4.27 22.01
CA VAL A 53 5.83 4.69 20.66
C VAL A 53 6.94 4.40 19.65
N ARG A 54 8.20 4.67 19.99
CA ARG A 54 9.35 4.36 19.11
C ARG A 54 9.41 2.86 18.80
N SER A 55 9.26 2.02 19.82
CA SER A 55 9.34 0.57 19.68
C SER A 55 8.18 0.03 18.84
N TYR A 56 6.97 0.55 19.07
CA TYR A 56 5.79 0.19 18.28
C TYR A 56 5.95 0.57 16.81
N VAL A 57 6.35 1.82 16.53
CA VAL A 57 6.53 2.30 15.16
C VAL A 57 7.62 1.50 14.44
N ALA A 58 8.78 1.31 15.06
CA ALA A 58 9.87 0.54 14.45
C ALA A 58 9.45 -0.88 14.06
N ARG A 59 8.78 -1.59 14.99
CA ARG A 59 8.29 -2.94 14.73
C ARG A 59 7.23 -2.98 13.62
N ARG A 60 6.21 -2.12 13.72
CA ARG A 60 5.10 -2.13 12.74
C ARG A 60 5.53 -1.67 11.36
N SER A 61 6.46 -0.72 11.27
CA SER A 61 7.03 -0.32 9.99
C SER A 61 7.77 -1.47 9.33
N ALA A 62 8.60 -2.22 10.06
CA ALA A 62 9.30 -3.39 9.52
C ALA A 62 8.34 -4.51 9.08
N GLU A 63 7.28 -4.78 9.86
CA GLU A 63 6.24 -5.76 9.47
C GLU A 63 5.55 -5.36 8.16
N VAL A 64 5.18 -4.09 8.03
CA VAL A 64 4.53 -3.57 6.81
C VAL A 64 5.48 -3.61 5.62
N GLU A 65 6.75 -3.21 5.81
CA GLU A 65 7.77 -3.27 4.77
C GLU A 65 7.96 -4.69 4.25
N GLY A 66 8.07 -5.68 5.13
CA GLY A 66 8.16 -7.09 4.75
C GLY A 66 6.94 -7.55 3.95
N GLY A 67 5.73 -7.25 4.42
CA GLY A 67 4.51 -7.63 3.71
C GLY A 67 4.37 -6.97 2.33
N LEU A 68 4.80 -5.72 2.20
CA LEU A 68 4.83 -5.03 0.91
C LEU A 68 5.87 -5.64 -0.03
N GLN A 69 7.03 -6.03 0.48
CA GLN A 69 8.07 -6.70 -0.30
C GLN A 69 7.58 -8.05 -0.82
N ASP A 70 6.90 -8.84 0.01
CA ASP A 70 6.29 -10.11 -0.39
C ASP A 70 5.26 -9.93 -1.51
N ILE A 71 4.38 -8.92 -1.39
CA ILE A 71 3.40 -8.61 -2.43
C ILE A 71 4.10 -8.21 -3.73
N LEU A 72 5.12 -7.35 -3.64
CA LEU A 72 5.87 -6.91 -4.80
C LEU A 72 6.56 -8.08 -5.51
N ASP A 73 7.13 -9.02 -4.75
CA ASP A 73 7.78 -10.20 -5.32
C ASP A 73 6.79 -11.17 -5.95
N ARG A 74 5.57 -11.32 -5.41
CA ARG A 74 4.49 -12.05 -6.07
C ARG A 74 4.11 -11.41 -7.40
N VAL A 75 3.93 -10.10 -7.44
CA VAL A 75 3.61 -9.37 -8.69
C VAL A 75 4.73 -9.52 -9.72
N ARG A 76 6.00 -9.46 -9.29
CA ARG A 76 7.15 -9.67 -10.16
C ARG A 76 7.22 -11.10 -10.68
N ALA A 77 7.00 -12.10 -9.84
CA ALA A 77 6.98 -13.51 -10.23
C ALA A 77 5.87 -13.79 -11.24
N TYR A 78 4.69 -13.22 -11.03
CA TYR A 78 3.59 -13.31 -11.97
C TYR A 78 3.96 -12.73 -13.34
N ARG A 79 4.46 -11.48 -13.38
CA ARG A 79 4.89 -10.84 -14.63
C ARG A 79 6.00 -11.62 -15.36
N ARG A 80 6.91 -12.27 -14.64
CA ARG A 80 7.94 -13.13 -15.26
C ARG A 80 7.35 -14.38 -15.90
N THR A 81 6.25 -14.88 -15.36
CA THR A 81 5.60 -16.13 -15.79
C THR A 81 4.60 -15.87 -16.92
N ASP A 82 3.97 -14.69 -16.93
CA ASP A 82 3.02 -14.24 -17.95
C ASP A 82 3.27 -12.75 -18.29
N PRO A 83 4.30 -12.46 -19.11
CA PRO A 83 4.72 -11.09 -19.40
C PRO A 83 3.67 -10.24 -20.13
N ASP A 84 2.90 -10.89 -20.99
CA ASP A 84 1.87 -10.28 -21.83
C ASP A 84 0.45 -10.47 -21.25
N PHE A 85 0.33 -11.07 -20.06
CA PHE A 85 -0.94 -11.33 -19.37
C PHE A 85 -1.92 -12.24 -20.14
N GLU A 86 -1.43 -13.00 -21.12
CA GLU A 86 -2.23 -13.85 -22.00
C GLU A 86 -2.86 -15.02 -21.24
N ARG A 87 -2.15 -15.58 -20.24
CA ARG A 87 -2.73 -16.60 -19.35
C ARG A 87 -3.77 -16.00 -18.42
N MET A 88 -3.55 -14.79 -17.91
CA MET A 88 -4.54 -14.07 -17.11
C MET A 88 -5.87 -13.92 -17.86
N TRP A 89 -5.77 -13.46 -19.11
CA TRP A 89 -6.94 -13.22 -19.95
C TRP A 89 -7.65 -14.52 -20.29
N ALA A 90 -6.91 -15.58 -20.62
CA ALA A 90 -7.48 -16.90 -20.87
C ALA A 90 -8.20 -17.47 -19.64
N GLU A 91 -7.59 -17.37 -18.46
CA GLU A 91 -8.22 -17.83 -17.20
C GLU A 91 -9.44 -16.98 -16.81
N PHE A 92 -9.39 -15.67 -17.06
CA PHE A 92 -10.52 -14.77 -16.84
C PHE A 92 -11.69 -15.11 -17.77
N VAL A 93 -11.43 -15.25 -19.08
CA VAL A 93 -12.44 -15.63 -20.08
C VAL A 93 -13.02 -17.01 -19.78
N ASP A 94 -12.20 -17.99 -19.37
CA ASP A 94 -12.67 -19.32 -18.99
C ASP A 94 -13.53 -19.28 -17.71
N ALA A 95 -13.18 -18.44 -16.73
CA ALA A 95 -13.97 -18.26 -15.52
C ALA A 95 -15.31 -17.57 -15.83
N GLU A 96 -15.29 -16.49 -16.60
CA GLU A 96 -16.50 -15.79 -17.06
C GLU A 96 -17.40 -16.72 -17.87
N ALA A 97 -16.84 -17.50 -18.81
CA ALA A 97 -17.59 -18.48 -19.59
C ALA A 97 -18.21 -19.61 -18.74
N ARG A 98 -17.58 -19.98 -17.62
CA ARG A 98 -18.12 -20.99 -16.68
C ARG A 98 -19.28 -20.48 -15.83
N TYR A 99 -19.32 -19.17 -15.55
CA TYR A 99 -20.37 -18.56 -14.72
C TYR A 99 -21.43 -17.80 -15.53
N GLY A 100 -21.13 -17.41 -16.77
CA GLY A 100 -22.03 -16.63 -17.63
C GLY A 100 -23.18 -17.43 -18.27
N ALA A 101 -23.13 -18.76 -18.21
CA ALA A 101 -24.26 -19.58 -18.67
C ALA A 101 -25.51 -19.43 -17.77
N ASP A 102 -25.34 -19.03 -16.51
CA ASP A 102 -26.39 -18.96 -15.50
C ASP A 102 -26.53 -17.57 -14.84
N ASP A 103 -25.90 -16.51 -15.37
CA ASP A 103 -26.05 -15.15 -14.85
C ASP A 103 -27.34 -14.48 -15.38
N PRO A 104 -28.38 -14.26 -14.55
CA PRO A 104 -29.62 -13.62 -14.99
C PRO A 104 -29.47 -12.13 -15.35
N VAL A 105 -28.32 -11.51 -15.08
CA VAL A 105 -28.00 -10.10 -15.38
C VAL A 105 -27.18 -9.97 -16.67
N GLU A 106 -26.63 -11.07 -17.19
CA GLU A 106 -25.84 -11.05 -18.41
C GLU A 106 -26.75 -11.00 -19.64
N GLY A 107 -26.64 -9.91 -20.41
CA GLY A 107 -27.49 -9.68 -21.58
C GLY A 107 -27.18 -10.66 -22.71
N SER A 108 -28.15 -11.48 -23.10
CA SER A 108 -27.98 -12.38 -24.25
C SER A 108 -27.75 -11.60 -25.56
N THR A 109 -26.72 -11.97 -26.33
CA THR A 109 -26.57 -11.44 -27.70
C THR A 109 -27.59 -12.13 -28.62
N GLN A 110 -28.76 -11.52 -28.79
CA GLN A 110 -29.73 -11.99 -29.78
C GLN A 110 -29.14 -11.85 -31.19
N LYS A 111 -28.96 -12.99 -31.88
CA LYS A 111 -28.42 -13.04 -33.26
C LYS A 111 -29.35 -12.45 -34.31
N SER A 112 -30.62 -12.21 -33.99
CA SER A 112 -31.57 -11.50 -34.85
C SER A 112 -31.63 -10.03 -34.44
N ALA A 113 -30.86 -9.18 -35.13
CA ALA A 113 -31.08 -7.74 -35.09
C ALA A 113 -32.51 -7.47 -35.58
N GLY A 114 -33.36 -6.91 -34.74
CA GLY A 114 -34.67 -6.41 -35.14
C GLY A 114 -34.56 -5.22 -36.12
N PRO A 115 -35.68 -4.74 -36.66
CA PRO A 115 -35.70 -3.65 -37.65
C PRO A 115 -34.98 -2.39 -37.16
N ALA A 116 -35.11 -2.07 -35.86
CA ALA A 116 -34.45 -0.93 -35.24
C ALA A 116 -32.92 -1.10 -35.15
N GLN A 117 -32.43 -2.27 -34.73
CA GLN A 117 -30.98 -2.51 -34.69
C GLN A 117 -30.36 -2.54 -36.09
N THR A 118 -31.12 -2.97 -37.09
CA THR A 118 -30.70 -2.97 -38.50
C THR A 118 -30.57 -1.54 -39.04
N LEU A 119 -31.53 -0.66 -38.74
CA LEU A 119 -31.48 0.75 -39.10
C LEU A 119 -30.26 1.45 -38.48
N VAL A 120 -30.02 1.26 -37.19
CA VAL A 120 -28.86 1.83 -36.50
C VAL A 120 -27.55 1.33 -37.11
N ARG A 121 -27.45 0.03 -37.43
CA ARG A 121 -26.27 -0.52 -38.12
C ARG A 121 -26.05 0.07 -39.51
N ASN A 122 -27.12 0.31 -40.28
CA ASN A 122 -27.02 0.92 -41.60
C ASN A 122 -26.61 2.39 -41.52
N LEU A 123 -27.06 3.10 -40.49
CA LEU A 123 -26.69 4.50 -40.22
C LEU A 123 -25.21 4.62 -39.84
N LEU A 124 -24.73 3.74 -38.96
CA LEU A 124 -23.30 3.67 -38.57
C LEU A 124 -22.38 3.22 -39.72
N ARG A 125 -22.92 2.45 -40.67
CA ARG A 125 -22.18 2.01 -41.88
C ARG A 125 -22.37 2.97 -43.07
N GLY A 126 -23.04 4.10 -42.89
CA GLY A 126 -23.24 5.12 -43.93
C GLY A 126 -24.05 4.64 -45.15
N ARG A 127 -24.94 3.65 -44.98
CA ARG A 127 -25.69 2.99 -46.08
C ARG A 127 -27.13 3.47 -46.27
N LEU A 128 -27.45 4.67 -45.82
CA LEU A 128 -28.72 5.32 -46.16
C LEU A 128 -28.42 6.48 -47.13
N SER A 129 -28.73 6.27 -48.40
CA SER A 129 -28.88 7.29 -49.44
C SER A 129 -30.29 7.14 -50.00
#